data_AF-A0A964FNJ0-F1
#
_entry.id   AF-A0A964FNJ0-F1
#
_cell.length_a   1.000
_cell.length_b   1.000
_cell.length_c   1.000
_cell.angle_alpha   90.00
_cell.angle_beta   90.00
_cell.angle_gamma   90.00
#
_symmetry.space_group_name_H-M   'P 1'
#
loop_
_entity.id
_entity.type
_entity.pdbx_description
1 polymer ?
#
loop_
_entity_poly.entity_id
_entity_poly.type
_entity_poly.pdbx_seq_one_letter_code
_entity_poly.pdbx_strand_id
1 'polypeptide(L)'
;MAEIVQQDIIDLSVEVGSGCKWTGSGSEPQWNNPKSTKAYDHIESYHGPKRKANRFVGRAASTNDDQGQWLNAEDWIMAEQLVPKYSGKYIIDFQRPIGRVYHPDGTITENVSRAFIQRDVDGTLNSGYPVVNSRTLSRFNGSNGNE
;
A
#
# COMPACT_ATOMS: atom_id res chain seq x y z
N MET A 1 -11.94 1.55 14.97
CA MET A 1 -11.92 0.60 13.82
C MET A 1 -11.13 1.27 12.70
N ALA A 2 -10.53 0.50 11.79
CA ALA A 2 -9.79 1.09 10.67
C ALA A 2 -10.74 1.85 9.74
N GLU A 3 -10.31 3.00 9.22
CA GLU A 3 -11.15 3.86 8.37
C GLU A 3 -10.36 4.51 7.24
N ILE A 4 -11.04 4.82 6.13
CA ILE A 4 -10.45 5.57 5.02
C ILE A 4 -10.52 7.06 5.37
N VAL A 5 -9.36 7.69 5.53
CA VAL A 5 -9.25 9.11 5.91
C VAL A 5 -9.02 10.03 4.72
N GLN A 6 -8.53 9.49 3.60
CA GLN A 6 -8.42 10.21 2.31
C GLN A 6 -8.66 9.25 1.16
N GLN A 7 -9.27 9.73 0.09
CA GLN A 7 -9.46 8.99 -1.15
C GLN A 7 -9.38 9.93 -2.37
N ASP A 8 -8.85 9.42 -3.46
CA ASP A 8 -8.82 10.04 -4.78
C ASP A 8 -9.11 8.95 -5.80
N ILE A 9 -10.37 8.84 -6.21
CA ILE A 9 -10.84 7.80 -7.12
C ILE A 9 -10.72 8.31 -8.55
N ILE A 10 -10.08 7.52 -9.40
CA ILE A 10 -9.79 7.87 -10.80
C ILE A 10 -10.88 7.33 -11.72
N ASP A 11 -11.28 6.07 -11.53
CA ASP A 11 -12.28 5.40 -12.37
C ASP A 11 -13.12 4.41 -11.55
N LEU A 12 -14.43 4.54 -11.68
CA LEU A 12 -15.45 3.70 -11.04
C LEU A 12 -15.95 2.56 -11.94
N SER A 13 -15.49 2.49 -13.20
CA SER A 13 -16.00 1.55 -14.20
C SER A 13 -15.49 0.12 -14.04
N VAL A 14 -14.36 -0.05 -13.35
CA VAL A 14 -13.70 -1.34 -13.15
C VAL A 14 -13.60 -1.65 -11.66
N GLU A 15 -14.06 -2.85 -11.29
CA GLU A 15 -13.97 -3.38 -9.94
C GLU A 15 -13.13 -4.66 -9.90
N VAL A 16 -12.00 -4.64 -9.19
CA VAL A 16 -11.14 -5.81 -9.00
C VAL A 16 -10.68 -5.90 -7.54
N GLY A 17 -10.87 -7.08 -6.94
CA GLY A 17 -10.43 -7.37 -5.58
C GLY A 17 -11.37 -8.32 -4.86
N SER A 18 -11.21 -8.41 -3.54
CA SER A 18 -12.06 -9.26 -2.71
C SER A 18 -13.56 -8.95 -2.89
N GLY A 19 -14.35 -9.99 -3.14
CA GLY A 19 -15.80 -9.89 -3.35
C GLY A 19 -16.23 -9.54 -4.78
N CYS A 20 -15.30 -9.17 -5.67
CA CYS A 20 -15.58 -8.90 -7.08
C CYS A 20 -15.46 -10.18 -7.92
N LYS A 21 -16.18 -10.25 -9.04
CA LYS A 21 -16.00 -11.30 -10.03
C LYS A 21 -14.65 -11.12 -10.73
N TRP A 22 -13.81 -12.15 -10.73
CA TRP A 22 -12.56 -12.14 -11.50
C TRP A 22 -12.83 -12.16 -13.01
N THR A 23 -12.35 -11.15 -13.73
CA THR A 23 -12.51 -10.98 -15.18
C THR A 23 -11.18 -11.02 -15.96
N GLY A 24 -10.04 -11.06 -15.26
CA GLY A 24 -8.72 -11.12 -15.89
C GLY A 24 -8.31 -12.53 -16.33
N SER A 25 -7.08 -12.65 -16.82
CA SER A 25 -6.53 -13.93 -17.33
C SER A 25 -5.91 -14.81 -16.25
N GLY A 26 -5.94 -16.13 -16.45
CA GLY A 26 -5.35 -17.12 -15.55
C GLY A 26 -6.10 -17.27 -14.23
N SER A 27 -5.47 -17.91 -13.24
CA SER A 27 -6.07 -18.18 -11.93
C SER A 27 -6.38 -16.89 -11.17
N GLU A 28 -7.53 -16.84 -10.53
CA GLU A 28 -7.95 -15.71 -9.70
C GLU A 28 -6.95 -15.42 -8.55
N PRO A 29 -6.64 -14.15 -8.26
CA PRO A 29 -5.84 -13.79 -7.09
C PRO A 29 -6.49 -14.29 -5.80
N GLN A 30 -5.67 -14.81 -4.88
CA GLN A 30 -6.15 -15.36 -3.63
C GLN A 30 -6.22 -14.24 -2.59
N TRP A 31 -7.28 -13.41 -2.67
CA TRP A 31 -7.40 -12.16 -1.90
C TRP A 31 -7.28 -12.34 -0.38
N ASN A 32 -7.70 -13.48 0.17
CA ASN A 32 -7.62 -13.80 1.60
C ASN A 32 -6.29 -14.48 2.01
N ASN A 33 -5.32 -14.59 1.10
CA ASN A 33 -4.02 -15.19 1.36
C ASN A 33 -2.91 -14.14 1.22
N PRO A 34 -2.19 -13.78 2.30
CA PRO A 34 -1.15 -12.75 2.24
C PRO A 34 -0.01 -13.11 1.30
N LYS A 35 0.17 -14.39 1.00
CA LYS A 35 1.21 -14.93 0.10
C LYS A 35 0.75 -15.03 -1.35
N SER A 36 -0.41 -14.47 -1.69
CA SER A 36 -0.88 -14.46 -3.08
C SER A 36 0.05 -13.58 -3.91
N THR A 37 0.95 -14.19 -4.68
CA THR A 37 1.86 -13.45 -5.56
C THR A 37 1.09 -12.58 -6.55
N LYS A 38 -0.04 -13.08 -7.06
CA LYS A 38 -0.87 -12.32 -8.00
C LYS A 38 -1.54 -11.07 -7.37
N ALA A 39 -1.77 -11.05 -6.06
CA ALA A 39 -2.41 -9.92 -5.39
C ALA A 39 -1.40 -8.99 -4.70
N TYR A 40 -0.34 -9.55 -4.13
CA TYR A 40 0.47 -8.88 -3.11
C TYR A 40 1.99 -8.97 -3.33
N ASP A 41 2.47 -9.55 -4.44
CA ASP A 41 3.92 -9.74 -4.67
C ASP A 41 4.70 -8.43 -4.61
N HIS A 42 4.16 -7.36 -5.19
CA HIS A 42 4.80 -6.05 -5.15
C HIS A 42 4.89 -5.50 -3.72
N ILE A 43 3.80 -5.59 -2.94
CA ILE A 43 3.79 -5.17 -1.54
C ILE A 43 4.78 -5.99 -0.70
N GLU A 44 4.73 -7.33 -0.81
CA GLU A 44 5.63 -8.21 -0.06
C GLU A 44 7.10 -7.95 -0.42
N SER A 45 7.38 -7.82 -1.72
CA SER A 45 8.73 -7.62 -2.23
C SER A 45 9.32 -6.29 -1.79
N TYR A 46 8.56 -5.19 -1.84
CA TYR A 46 9.10 -3.84 -1.62
C TYR A 46 8.86 -3.28 -0.22
N HIS A 47 7.77 -3.70 0.44
CA HIS A 47 7.31 -3.13 1.70
C HIS A 47 7.07 -4.18 2.78
N GLY A 48 7.32 -5.46 2.49
CA GLY A 48 7.01 -6.57 3.37
C GLY A 48 7.81 -6.62 4.69
N PRO A 49 7.27 -7.33 5.70
CA PRO A 49 7.85 -7.38 7.04
C PRO A 49 9.21 -8.06 7.09
N LYS A 50 9.51 -8.94 6.13
CA LYS A 50 10.77 -9.69 6.06
C LYS A 50 11.87 -8.95 5.28
N ARG A 51 11.57 -7.81 4.65
CA ARG A 51 12.57 -7.03 3.92
C ARG A 51 13.53 -6.39 4.91
N LYS A 52 14.82 -6.42 4.59
CA LYS A 52 15.87 -5.92 5.49
C LYS A 52 15.82 -4.39 5.60
N ALA A 53 15.95 -3.87 6.82
CA ALA A 53 15.94 -2.44 7.14
C ALA A 53 16.88 -1.60 6.24
N ASN A 54 18.09 -2.10 5.96
CA ASN A 54 19.07 -1.40 5.13
C ASN A 54 18.61 -1.15 3.69
N ARG A 55 17.66 -1.95 3.16
CA ARG A 55 17.05 -1.71 1.84
C ARG A 55 16.11 -0.51 1.87
N PHE A 56 15.41 -0.30 2.97
CA PHE A 56 14.54 0.86 3.14
C PHE A 56 15.35 2.12 3.38
N VAL A 57 16.33 2.09 4.29
CA VAL A 57 17.25 3.22 4.54
C VAL A 57 17.95 3.65 3.25
N GLY A 58 18.53 2.69 2.51
CA GLY A 58 19.22 2.99 1.25
C GLY A 58 18.29 3.59 0.20
N ARG A 59 17.08 3.04 0.05
CA ARG A 59 16.10 3.58 -0.90
C ARG A 59 15.65 4.98 -0.49
N ALA A 60 15.27 5.20 0.76
CA ALA A 60 14.83 6.49 1.27
C ALA A 60 15.88 7.59 1.06
N ALA A 61 17.15 7.29 1.32
CA ALA A 61 18.25 8.21 1.05
C ALA A 61 18.43 8.49 -0.44
N SER A 62 18.33 7.47 -1.30
CA SER A 62 18.54 7.62 -2.76
C SER A 62 17.40 8.33 -3.50
N THR A 63 16.15 8.10 -3.08
CA THR A 63 14.96 8.70 -3.72
C THR A 63 14.55 10.01 -3.05
N ASN A 64 15.14 10.32 -1.89
CA ASN A 64 14.70 11.42 -1.02
C ASN A 64 13.18 11.34 -0.73
N ASP A 65 12.67 10.12 -0.56
CA ASP A 65 11.27 9.86 -0.19
C ASP A 65 11.18 8.81 0.91
N ASP A 66 10.16 8.94 1.76
CA ASP A 66 9.88 8.02 2.84
C ASP A 66 9.63 6.60 2.33
N GLN A 67 10.10 5.60 3.08
CA GLN A 67 9.90 4.20 2.74
C GLN A 67 9.17 3.46 3.87
N GLY A 68 7.94 3.04 3.61
CA GLY A 68 7.11 2.29 4.56
C GLY A 68 7.44 0.81 4.59
N GLN A 69 7.49 0.23 5.80
CA GLN A 69 7.62 -1.21 6.02
C GLN A 69 6.48 -1.71 6.91
N TRP A 70 5.74 -2.71 6.43
CA TRP A 70 4.70 -3.41 7.19
C TRP A 70 5.30 -4.24 8.33
N LEU A 71 4.58 -4.35 9.45
CA LEU A 71 4.91 -5.29 10.53
C LEU A 71 4.31 -6.68 10.30
N ASN A 72 3.09 -6.75 9.77
CA ASN A 72 2.36 -7.99 9.52
C ASN A 72 1.78 -8.01 8.11
N ALA A 73 1.74 -9.18 7.49
CA ALA A 73 1.22 -9.35 6.14
C ALA A 73 -0.32 -9.26 6.09
N GLU A 74 -0.97 -9.59 7.19
CA GLU A 74 -2.42 -9.56 7.35
C GLU A 74 -2.98 -8.13 7.23
N ASP A 75 -2.15 -7.11 7.51
CA ASP A 75 -2.54 -5.71 7.47
C ASP A 75 -2.80 -5.22 6.03
N TRP A 76 -2.06 -5.70 5.03
CA TRP A 76 -2.34 -5.35 3.63
C TRP A 76 -3.58 -6.05 3.07
N ILE A 77 -3.95 -7.23 3.59
CA ILE A 77 -5.23 -7.87 3.25
C ILE A 77 -6.38 -7.02 3.80
N MET A 78 -6.29 -6.61 5.06
CA MET A 78 -7.29 -5.72 5.67
C MET A 78 -7.39 -4.41 4.88
N ALA A 79 -6.26 -3.85 4.44
CA ALA A 79 -6.26 -2.66 3.60
C ALA A 79 -6.98 -2.90 2.27
N GLU A 80 -6.66 -3.99 1.55
CA GLU A 80 -7.29 -4.38 0.29
C GLU A 80 -8.81 -4.51 0.43
N GLN A 81 -9.25 -5.21 1.49
CA GLN A 81 -10.66 -5.46 1.78
C GLN A 81 -11.41 -4.17 2.14
N LEU A 82 -10.76 -3.24 2.85
CA LEU A 82 -11.38 -1.99 3.29
C LEU A 82 -11.56 -0.97 2.15
N VAL A 83 -10.57 -0.81 1.28
CA VAL A 83 -10.65 0.21 0.22
C VAL A 83 -11.69 -0.17 -0.84
N PRO A 84 -12.34 0.83 -1.48
CA PRO A 84 -13.12 0.60 -2.69
C PRO A 84 -12.30 -0.16 -3.73
N LYS A 85 -12.98 -1.00 -4.52
CA LYS A 85 -12.34 -1.87 -5.53
C LYS A 85 -12.11 -1.14 -6.86
N TYR A 86 -12.06 0.18 -6.79
CA TYR A 86 -11.92 1.11 -7.91
C TYR A 86 -10.49 1.61 -8.05
N SER A 87 -10.12 2.00 -9.27
CA SER A 87 -8.85 2.67 -9.53
C SER A 87 -8.73 3.95 -8.71
N GLY A 88 -7.57 4.16 -8.09
CA GLY A 88 -7.37 5.34 -7.27
C GLY A 88 -6.34 5.16 -6.16
N LYS A 89 -6.27 6.18 -5.32
CA LYS A 89 -5.36 6.25 -4.17
C LYS A 89 -6.16 6.45 -2.89
N TYR A 90 -5.73 5.80 -1.82
CA TYR A 90 -6.41 5.81 -0.54
C TYR A 90 -5.40 5.95 0.61
N ILE A 91 -5.80 6.64 1.68
CA ILE A 91 -5.11 6.58 2.96
C ILE A 91 -6.07 6.01 3.99
N ILE A 92 -5.62 4.96 4.67
CA ILE A 92 -6.34 4.29 5.75
C ILE A 92 -5.68 4.64 7.07
N ASP A 93 -6.46 4.91 8.11
CA ASP A 93 -6.00 4.95 9.49
C ASP A 93 -6.47 3.69 10.22
N PHE A 94 -5.54 2.83 10.63
CA PHE A 94 -5.83 1.57 11.32
C PHE A 94 -6.14 1.76 12.80
N GLN A 95 -5.88 2.94 13.37
CA GLN A 95 -6.05 3.23 14.80
C GLN A 95 -5.24 2.28 15.71
N ARG A 96 -4.22 1.63 15.15
CA ARG A 96 -3.23 0.78 15.83
C ARG A 96 -1.93 0.76 15.03
N PRO A 97 -0.79 0.39 15.64
CA PRO A 97 0.45 0.18 14.92
C PRO A 97 0.32 -0.89 13.82
N ILE A 98 0.84 -0.59 12.63
CA ILE A 98 0.88 -1.50 11.47
C ILE A 98 2.27 -1.58 10.82
N GLY A 99 3.17 -0.66 11.18
CA GLY A 99 4.37 -0.44 10.39
C GLY A 99 5.38 0.48 11.03
N ARG A 100 6.43 0.75 10.25
CA ARG A 100 7.41 1.80 10.47
C ARG A 100 7.74 2.50 9.15
N VAL A 101 8.27 3.71 9.24
CA VAL A 101 8.69 4.50 8.08
C VAL A 101 10.15 4.90 8.25
N TYR A 102 10.94 4.66 7.20
CA TYR A 102 12.33 5.07 7.09
C TYR A 102 12.41 6.40 6.34
N HIS A 103 13.07 7.38 6.94
CA HIS A 103 13.19 8.73 6.40
C HIS A 103 14.52 8.93 5.65
N PRO A 104 14.59 9.89 4.69
CA PRO A 104 15.82 10.20 3.97
C PRO A 104 17.00 10.64 4.86
N ASP A 105 16.71 11.23 6.02
CA ASP A 105 17.72 11.65 7.01
C ASP A 105 18.26 10.49 7.88
N GLY A 106 17.77 9.27 7.65
CA GLY A 106 18.16 8.06 8.38
C GLY A 106 17.37 7.82 9.66
N THR A 107 16.46 8.73 10.05
CA THR A 107 15.56 8.51 11.18
C THR A 107 14.46 7.49 10.84
N ILE A 108 13.85 6.91 11.86
CA ILE A 108 12.78 5.91 11.72
C ILE A 108 11.60 6.34 12.58
N THR A 109 10.43 6.48 11.97
CA THR A 109 9.17 6.59 12.72
C THR A 109 8.58 5.19 12.91
N GLU A 110 8.65 4.69 14.14
CA GLU A 110 8.05 3.41 14.53
C GLU A 110 6.55 3.57 14.82
N ASN A 111 5.84 2.44 14.86
CA ASN A 111 4.43 2.36 15.26
C ASN A 111 3.47 3.26 14.45
N VAL A 112 3.73 3.45 13.16
CA VAL A 112 2.79 4.20 12.31
C VAL A 112 1.46 3.45 12.20
N SER A 113 0.36 4.19 12.15
CA SER A 113 -1.00 3.64 12.07
C SER A 113 -1.66 3.82 10.71
N ARG A 114 -1.03 4.55 9.78
CA ARG A 114 -1.61 4.85 8.48
C ARG A 114 -0.96 4.08 7.35
N ALA A 115 -1.75 3.71 6.36
CA ALA A 115 -1.26 3.09 5.13
C ALA A 115 -1.75 3.86 3.91
N PHE A 116 -0.86 4.03 2.95
CA PHE A 116 -1.20 4.39 1.59
C PHE A 116 -1.53 3.13 0.78
N ILE A 117 -2.55 3.20 -0.06
CA ILE A 117 -2.96 2.14 -0.98
C ILE A 117 -3.20 2.74 -2.36
N GLN A 118 -2.67 2.10 -3.40
CA GLN A 118 -2.88 2.47 -4.79
C GLN A 118 -3.42 1.29 -5.60
N ARG A 119 -4.49 1.54 -6.34
CA ARG A 119 -5.04 0.64 -7.34
C ARG A 119 -4.83 1.21 -8.74
N ASP A 120 -4.42 0.36 -9.66
CA ASP A 120 -4.18 0.73 -11.05
C ASP A 120 -5.49 0.95 -11.81
N VAL A 121 -5.36 1.40 -13.06
CA VAL A 121 -6.51 1.66 -13.96
C VAL A 121 -7.34 0.41 -14.24
N ASP A 122 -6.75 -0.79 -14.12
CA ASP A 122 -7.46 -2.06 -14.24
C ASP A 122 -8.07 -2.54 -12.91
N GLY A 123 -8.03 -1.70 -11.87
CA GLY A 123 -8.57 -1.97 -10.53
C GLY A 123 -7.68 -2.84 -9.64
N THR A 124 -6.61 -3.44 -10.18
CA THR A 124 -5.71 -4.30 -9.40
C THR A 124 -4.94 -3.51 -8.35
N LEU A 125 -4.58 -4.17 -7.25
CA LEU A 125 -3.77 -3.57 -6.19
C LEU A 125 -2.31 -3.48 -6.65
N ASN A 126 -1.82 -2.26 -6.89
CA ASN A 126 -0.46 -2.04 -7.38
C ASN A 126 0.53 -1.88 -6.22
N SER A 127 0.22 -0.99 -5.28
CA SER A 127 1.13 -0.69 -4.17
C SER A 127 0.36 -0.43 -2.88
N GLY A 128 1.03 -0.68 -1.76
CA GLY A 128 0.47 -0.47 -0.44
C GLY A 128 1.56 -0.51 0.63
N TYR A 129 1.64 0.55 1.44
CA TYR A 129 2.68 0.64 2.48
C TYR A 129 2.32 1.60 3.61
N PRO A 130 2.91 1.40 4.80
CA PRO A 130 2.72 2.31 5.92
C PRO A 130 3.30 3.70 5.66
N VAL A 131 2.63 4.73 6.18
CA VAL A 131 3.00 6.14 6.00
C VAL A 131 2.84 6.91 7.32
N VAL A 132 3.58 8.01 7.45
CA VAL A 132 3.44 8.92 8.60
C VAL A 132 2.14 9.73 8.52
N ASN A 133 1.69 10.23 9.67
CA ASN A 133 0.42 10.99 9.77
C ASN A 133 0.37 12.26 8.91
N SER A 134 1.53 12.86 8.63
CA SER A 134 1.64 14.04 7.78
C SER A 134 1.58 13.74 6.27
N ARG A 135 1.60 12.47 5.85
CA ARG A 135 1.45 12.08 4.45
C ARG A 135 0.01 12.33 4.00
N THR A 136 -0.16 12.97 2.85
CA THR A 136 -1.46 13.26 2.23
C THR A 136 -1.44 12.87 0.76
N LEU A 137 -2.61 12.62 0.17
CA LEU A 137 -2.71 12.21 -1.25
C LEU A 137 -2.13 13.27 -2.21
N SER A 138 -2.26 14.56 -1.87
CA SER A 138 -1.67 15.66 -2.66
C SER A 138 -0.16 15.54 -2.85
N ARG A 139 0.56 14.88 -1.92
CA ARG A 139 2.01 14.66 -2.03
C ARG A 139 2.39 13.54 -3.00
N PHE A 140 1.43 12.74 -3.46
CA PHE A 140 1.61 11.70 -4.49
C PHE A 140 1.26 12.15 -5.90
N ASN A 141 0.75 13.37 -6.08
CA ASN A 141 0.36 13.90 -7.38
C ASN A 141 1.47 14.76 -8.03
N GLY A 142 2.62 14.89 -7.36
CA GLY A 142 3.82 15.58 -7.88
C GLY A 142 4.88 14.67 -8.50
N SER A 143 4.75 13.35 -8.36
CA SER A 143 5.67 12.35 -8.93
C SER A 143 5.00 11.68 -10.13
N ASN A 144 5.23 12.25 -11.32
CA ASN A 144 5.02 11.50 -12.56
C ASN A 144 5.84 10.21 -12.49
N GLY A 145 5.14 9.11 -12.78
CA GLY A 145 5.58 7.75 -12.52
C GLY A 145 6.98 7.45 -13.05
N ASN A 146 7.73 6.73 -12.23
CA ASN A 146 8.74 5.73 -12.56
C ASN A 146 9.24 5.20 -11.21
N GLU A 147 8.41 4.39 -10.55
CA GLU A 147 8.91 3.34 -9.66
C GLU A 147 8.79 2.00 -10.38
#